data_AF-A0A836WYN7-F1
#
_entry.id   AF-A0A836WYN7-F1
#
_cell.length_a   1.000
_cell.length_b   1.000
_cell.length_c   1.000
_cell.angle_alpha   90.00
_cell.angle_beta   90.00
_cell.angle_gamma   90.00
#
_symmetry.space_group_name_H-M   'P 1'
#
loop_
_entity.id
_entity.type
_entity.pdbx_description
1 polymer ?
#
loop_
_entity_poly.entity_id
_entity_poly.type
_entity_poly.pdbx_seq_one_letter_code
_entity_poly.pdbx_strand_id
1 'polypeptide(L)' 'GSGFTKEGINFEGPAPRPLERLKIALAPDGQIIIDKSKKFLFEKGQWGKPGSKLFV' A
#
# COMPACT_ATOMS: atom_id res chain seq x y z
N GLY A 1 5.48 20.04 -4.36
CA GLY A 1 5.54 18.65 -3.87
C GLY A 1 4.21 17.98 -4.15
N SER A 2 4.14 16.64 -4.10
CA SER A 2 2.87 15.91 -4.25
C SER A 2 2.25 15.63 -2.88
N GLY A 3 0.94 15.86 -2.75
CA GLY A 3 0.14 15.57 -1.56
C GLY A 3 -0.58 14.23 -1.68
N PHE A 4 -0.57 13.44 -0.60
CA PHE A 4 -1.28 12.18 -0.49
C PHE A 4 -2.09 12.11 0.80
N THR A 5 -3.28 11.51 0.75
CA THR A 5 -4.08 11.21 1.95
C THR A 5 -3.37 10.15 2.80
N LYS A 6 -3.84 9.95 4.04
CA LYS A 6 -3.35 8.86 4.91
C LYS A 6 -3.44 7.47 4.26
N GLU A 7 -4.35 7.31 3.31
CA GLU A 7 -4.57 6.04 2.62
C GLU A 7 -3.64 5.87 1.42
N GLY A 8 -2.94 6.93 0.99
CA GLY A 8 -2.04 6.96 -0.15
C GLY A 8 -2.69 7.43 -1.45
N ILE A 9 -3.87 8.05 -1.38
CA ILE A 9 -4.55 8.64 -2.53
C ILE A 9 -3.93 10.00 -2.82
N ASN A 10 -3.50 10.24 -4.05
CA ASN A 10 -2.98 11.54 -4.48
C ASN A 10 -4.11 12.59 -4.47
N PHE A 11 -3.84 13.79 -3.95
CA PHE A 11 -4.81 14.89 -3.95
C PHE A 11 -4.22 16.23 -4.42
N GLU A 12 -2.89 16.38 -4.40
CA GLU A 12 -2.22 17.60 -4.82
C GLU A 12 -0.89 17.28 -5.53
N GLY A 13 -0.48 18.16 -6.43
CA GLY A 13 0.81 18.10 -7.11
C GLY A 13 0.86 17.13 -8.30
N PRO A 14 2.06 16.92 -8.86
CA PRO A 14 2.23 16.26 -10.16
C PRO A 14 2.03 14.74 -10.16
N ALA A 15 1.75 14.12 -9.00
CA ALA A 15 1.57 12.66 -8.95
C ALA A 15 0.26 12.25 -9.64
N PRO A 16 0.32 11.46 -10.73
CA PRO A 16 -0.86 11.17 -11.55
C PRO A 16 -1.73 10.05 -10.97
N ARG A 17 -1.21 9.28 -10.00
CA ARG A 17 -1.86 8.09 -9.46
C ARG A 17 -1.58 7.88 -7.98
N PRO A 18 -2.43 7.10 -7.27
CA PRO A 18 -2.18 6.70 -5.89
C PRO A 18 -0.91 5.87 -5.72
N LEU A 19 -0.42 5.80 -4.49
CA LEU A 19 0.75 4.99 -4.15
C LEU A 19 0.53 3.49 -4.43
N GLU A 20 1.61 2.77 -4.69
CA GLU A 20 1.59 1.31 -4.74
C GLU A 20 1.71 0.77 -3.31
N ARG A 21 0.98 -0.31 -2.99
CA ARG A 21 1.20 -1.03 -1.73
C ARG A 21 1.99 -2.30 -1.97
N LEU A 22 2.84 -2.67 -1.02
CA LEU A 22 3.53 -3.96 -1.01
C LEU A 22 2.77 -4.94 -0.14
N LYS A 23 3.01 -6.24 -0.35
CA LYS A 23 2.49 -7.25 0.56
C LYS A 23 3.18 -7.14 1.89
N ILE A 24 2.38 -6.96 2.94
CA ILE A 24 2.83 -6.92 4.32
C ILE A 24 2.15 -8.00 5.13
N ALA A 25 2.89 -8.59 6.07
CA ALA A 25 2.41 -9.61 6.98
C ALA A 25 3.11 -9.47 8.34
N LEU A 26 2.45 -9.92 9.41
CA LEU A 26 3.05 -10.03 10.74
C LEU A 26 3.73 -11.39 10.88
N ALA A 27 5.00 -11.39 11.27
CA ALA A 27 5.74 -12.58 11.62
C ALA A 27 5.36 -13.08 13.02
N PRO A 28 5.60 -14.36 13.35
CA PRO A 28 5.30 -14.93 14.67
C PRO A 28 6.01 -14.24 15.84
N ASP A 29 7.14 -13.58 15.58
CA ASP A 29 7.94 -12.82 16.54
C ASP A 29 7.52 -11.34 16.65
N GLY A 30 6.44 -10.95 15.96
CA GLY A 30 5.92 -9.58 15.97
C GLY A 30 6.57 -8.64 14.95
N GLN A 31 7.52 -9.11 14.13
CA GLN A 31 8.12 -8.28 13.09
C GLN A 31 7.20 -8.12 11.87
N ILE A 32 7.34 -7.01 11.16
CA ILE A 32 6.62 -6.78 9.90
C ILE A 32 7.47 -7.29 8.73
N ILE A 33 6.94 -8.26 8.00
CA ILE A 33 7.55 -8.77 6.77
C ILE A 33 6.98 -7.98 5.59
N ILE A 34 7.89 -7.46 4.75
CA ILE A 34 7.53 -6.75 3.50
C ILE A 34 8.00 -7.58 2.31
N ASP A 35 7.05 -8.08 1.53
CA ASP A 35 7.32 -8.80 0.28
C ASP A 35 7.26 -7.81 -0.90
N LYS A 36 8.45 -7.43 -1.38
CA LYS A 36 8.64 -6.49 -2.51
C LYS A 36 8.28 -7.08 -3.87
N SER A 37 8.13 -8.40 -3.97
CA SER A 37 7.76 -9.06 -5.22
C SER A 37 6.28 -8.86 -5.57
N LYS A 38 5.45 -8.59 -4.55
CA LYS A 38 4.01 -8.45 -4.71
C LYS A 38 3.55 -7.02 -4.44
N LYS A 39 3.02 -6.40 -5.49
CA LYS A 39 2.49 -5.03 -5.47
C LYS A 39 0.97 -5.04 -5.62
N PHE A 40 0.32 -4.06 -5.00
CA PHE A 40 -1.11 -3.80 -5.10
C PHE A 40 -1.34 -2.37 -5.57
N LEU A 41 -2.00 -2.26 -6.71
CA LEU A 41 -2.36 -0.99 -7.34
C LEU A 41 -3.81 -0.61 -7.01
N PHE A 42 -4.02 0.64 -6.61
CA PHE A 42 -5.37 1.17 -6.35
C PHE A 42 -6.25 1.10 -7.61
N GLU A 43 -5.71 1.54 -8.74
CA GLU A 43 -6.40 1.58 -10.05
C GLU A 43 -6.89 0.20 -10.52
N LYS A 44 -6.26 -0.88 -10.03
CA LYS A 44 -6.65 -2.26 -10.32
C LYS A 44 -7.57 -2.87 -9.25
N GLY A 45 -8.07 -2.07 -8.31
CA GLY A 45 -8.88 -2.52 -7.17
C GLY A 45 -8.13 -3.46 -6.22
N GLN A 46 -6.80 -3.50 -6.27
CA GLN A 46 -6.01 -4.52 -5.58
C GLN A 46 -5.80 -4.20 -4.09
N TRP A 47 -6.11 -2.99 -3.66
CA TRP A 47 -6.05 -2.55 -2.26
C TRP A 47 -7.09 -3.21 -1.34
N GLY A 48 -8.06 -3.94 -1.90
CA GLY A 48 -8.96 -4.81 -1.15
C GLY A 48 -8.44 -6.23 -0.98
N LYS A 49 -7.31 -6.59 -1.61
CA LYS A 49 -6.79 -7.96 -1.55
C LYS A 49 -6.08 -8.23 -0.22
N PRO A 50 -6.11 -9.47 0.29
CA PRO A 50 -5.36 -9.87 1.47
C PRO A 50 -3.86 -9.55 1.33
N GLY A 51 -3.28 -9.02 2.40
CA GLY A 51 -1.88 -8.60 2.45
C GLY A 51 -1.58 -7.23 1.84
N SER A 52 -2.56 -6.57 1.22
CA SER A 52 -2.42 -5.17 0.77
C SER A 52 -2.50 -4.16 1.93
N LYS A 53 -3.00 -4.59 3.08
CA LYS A 53 -3.02 -3.90 4.37
C LYS A 53 -2.78 -4.93 5.47
N LEU A 54 -2.14 -4.50 6.56
CA LEU A 54 -2.03 -5.28 7.79
C LEU A 54 -2.95 -4.62 8.82
N PHE A 55 -3.91 -5.38 9.34
CA PHE A 55 -4.73 -5.00 10.48
C PHE A 55 -4.21 -5.83 11.66
N VAL A 56 -3.57 -5.17 12.61
CA VAL A 56 -3.15 -5.74 13.89
C VAL A 56 -4.08 -5.26 14.99
#